data_AF-A0A497F0T2-F1
#
_entry.id   AF-A0A497F0T2-F1
#
_cell.length_a   1.000
_cell.length_b   1.000
_cell.length_c   1.000
_cell.angle_alpha   90.00
_cell.angle_beta   90.00
_cell.angle_gamma   90.00
#
_symmetry.space_group_name_H-M   'P 1'
#
loop_
_entity.id
_entity.type
_entity.pdbx_description
1 polymer ?
#
loop_
_entity_poly.entity_id
_entity_poly.type
_entity_poly.pdbx_seq_one_letter_code
_entity_poly.pdbx_strand_id
1 'polypeptide(L)' 'MARKAFEFLDHMADVYIAAYGRDLKEAFENAAKAMFEVMTDISTVNPKVKREIRVEGFDLESLLYEWLE' A
#
# COMPACT_ATOMS: atom_id res chain seq x y z
N MET A 1 -0.70 10.00 -19.91
CA MET A 1 -0.06 10.28 -18.61
C MET A 1 -0.08 9.00 -17.80
N ALA A 2 1.08 8.51 -17.35
CA ALA A 2 1.10 7.37 -16.44
C ALA A 2 0.41 7.79 -15.13
N ARG A 3 -0.60 7.03 -14.68
CA ARG A 3 -1.19 7.27 -13.36
C ARG A 3 -0.16 6.83 -12.31
N LYS A 4 0.20 7.74 -11.41
CA LYS A 4 1.10 7.47 -10.28
C LYS A 4 0.45 6.42 -9.36
N ALA A 5 1.22 5.43 -8.87
CA ALA A 5 0.71 4.39 -7.98
C ALA A 5 0.53 4.90 -6.55
N PHE A 6 1.52 5.65 -6.06
CA PHE A 6 1.47 6.31 -4.76
C PHE A 6 2.48 7.47 -4.70
N GLU A 7 2.35 8.32 -3.70
CA GLU A 7 3.35 9.33 -3.35
C GLU A 7 3.51 9.50 -1.84
N PHE A 8 4.74 9.84 -1.44
CA PHE A 8 5.03 10.23 -0.07
C PHE A 8 4.81 11.74 0.08
N LEU A 9 4.04 12.12 1.09
CA LEU A 9 3.77 13.51 1.43
C LEU A 9 4.71 13.96 2.56
N ASP A 10 4.99 15.26 2.60
CA ASP A 10 5.94 15.83 3.56
C ASP A 10 5.41 15.70 5.00
N HIS A 11 6.22 15.09 5.87
CA HIS A 11 5.95 14.93 7.28
C HIS A 11 7.26 14.68 8.05
N MET A 12 7.35 15.22 9.27
CA MET A 12 8.63 15.36 9.99
C MET A 12 9.13 14.07 10.68
N ALA A 13 8.24 13.15 11.03
CA ALA A 13 8.56 11.97 11.84
C ALA A 13 8.02 10.68 11.20
N ASP A 14 6.73 10.68 10.87
CA ASP A 14 6.08 9.58 10.14
C ASP A 14 6.10 9.79 8.63
N VAL A 15 5.65 8.78 7.89
CA VAL A 15 5.48 8.84 6.44
C VAL A 15 3.98 8.91 6.09
N TYR A 16 3.59 9.96 5.39
CA TYR A 16 2.26 10.05 4.80
C TYR A 16 2.26 9.48 3.38
N ILE A 17 1.32 8.60 3.10
CA ILE A 17 1.17 7.92 1.81
C ILE A 17 -0.15 8.35 1.18
N ALA A 18 -0.10 8.91 -0.02
CA ALA A 18 -1.26 9.00 -0.90
C ALA A 18 -1.16 7.92 -1.97
N ALA A 19 -2.00 6.88 -1.87
CA ALA A 19 -2.07 5.78 -2.83
C ALA A 19 -3.24 5.94 -3.79
N TYR A 20 -3.04 5.55 -5.05
CA TYR A 20 -4.02 5.73 -6.12
C TYR A 20 -4.26 4.41 -6.84
N GLY A 21 -5.46 4.26 -7.41
CA GLY A 21 -5.84 3.13 -8.24
C GLY A 21 -6.93 3.51 -9.24
N ARG A 22 -7.15 2.67 -10.24
CA ARG A 22 -8.32 2.76 -11.14
C ARG A 22 -9.61 2.38 -10.42
N ASP A 23 -9.48 1.57 -9.37
CA ASP A 23 -10.55 1.18 -8.45
C ASP A 23 -9.99 1.08 -7.02
N LEU A 24 -10.87 0.76 -6.06
CA LEU A 24 -10.52 0.65 -4.64
C LEU A 24 -9.50 -0.47 -4.38
N LYS A 25 -9.59 -1.59 -5.10
CA LYS A 25 -8.70 -2.74 -4.91
C LYS A 25 -7.27 -2.38 -5.30
N GLU A 26 -7.09 -1.71 -6.43
CA GLU A 26 -5.79 -1.25 -6.89
C GLU A 26 -5.21 -0.18 -5.95
N ALA A 27 -6.06 0.70 -5.38
CA ALA A 27 -5.61 1.67 -4.38
C ALA A 27 -5.09 0.98 -3.10
N PHE A 28 -5.78 -0.07 -2.61
CA PHE A 28 -5.34 -0.87 -1.47
C PHE A 28 -4.04 -1.63 -1.75
N GLU A 29 -3.91 -2.24 -2.93
CA GLU A 29 -2.65 -2.87 -3.35
C GLU A 29 -1.50 -1.87 -3.39
N ASN A 30 -1.74 -0.66 -3.90
CA ASN A 30 -0.70 0.35 -4.00
C ASN A 30 -0.36 0.99 -2.65
N ALA A 31 -1.30 1.05 -1.70
CA ALA A 31 -1.03 1.43 -0.31
C ALA A 31 -0.07 0.43 0.36
N ALA A 32 -0.30 -0.87 0.17
CA ALA A 32 0.60 -1.91 0.67
C ALA A 32 2.00 -1.83 0.04
N LYS A 33 2.08 -1.62 -1.29
CA LYS A 33 3.37 -1.40 -1.97
C LYS A 33 4.11 -0.20 -1.39
N ALA A 34 3.41 0.91 -1.18
CA ALA A 34 3.99 2.13 -0.61
C ALA A 34 4.53 1.89 0.81
N MET A 35 3.79 1.15 1.65
CA MET A 35 4.25 0.79 2.99
C MET A 35 5.55 -0.02 2.97
N PHE A 36 5.66 -1.02 2.09
CA PHE A 36 6.91 -1.78 1.94
C PHE A 36 8.04 -0.95 1.34
N GLU A 37 7.73 -0.01 0.44
CA GLU A 37 8.71 0.92 -0.14
C GLU A 37 9.35 1.83 0.93
N VAL A 38 8.64 2.14 2.02
CA VAL A 38 9.23 2.84 3.19
C VAL A 38 10.32 1.99 3.85
N MET A 39 10.19 0.67 3.82
CA MET A 39 11.14 -0.25 4.45
C MET A 39 12.36 -0.54 3.56
N THR A 40 12.15 -0.73 2.25
CA THR A 40 13.20 -1.04 1.27
C THR A 40 12.70 -0.83 -0.15
N ASP A 41 13.62 -0.59 -1.10
CA ASP A 41 13.31 -0.59 -2.54
C ASP A 41 12.73 -1.94 -2.96
N ILE A 42 11.41 -1.99 -3.17
CA ILE A 42 10.69 -3.24 -3.48
C ILE A 42 11.05 -3.77 -4.87
N SER A 43 11.59 -2.94 -5.77
CA SER A 43 12.00 -3.36 -7.10
C SER A 43 13.20 -4.32 -7.08
N THR A 44 13.95 -4.33 -5.97
CA THR A 44 15.08 -5.23 -5.75
C THR A 44 14.67 -6.58 -5.13
N VAL A 45 13.44 -6.72 -4.67
CA VAL A 45 12.96 -7.92 -3.96
C VAL A 45 12.55 -9.00 -4.96
N ASN A 46 13.17 -10.18 -4.84
CA ASN A 46 12.84 -11.34 -5.69
C ASN A 46 11.62 -12.12 -5.15
N PRO A 47 10.50 -12.24 -5.90
CA PRO A 47 9.28 -12.89 -5.44
C PRO A 47 9.40 -14.42 -5.45
N LYS A 48 10.02 -14.98 -4.41
CA LYS A 48 10.21 -16.45 -4.27
C LYS A 48 9.01 -17.17 -3.66
N VAL A 49 8.13 -16.44 -2.98
CA VAL A 49 7.05 -17.00 -2.18
C VAL A 49 5.76 -16.21 -2.41
N LYS A 50 4.64 -16.92 -2.46
CA LYS A 50 3.28 -16.33 -2.49
C LYS A 50 2.52 -16.72 -1.23
N ARG A 51 1.77 -15.77 -0.67
CA ARG A 51 0.82 -15.96 0.43
C ARG A 51 -0.50 -15.32 0.03
N GLU A 52 -1.59 -15.90 0.52
CA GLU A 52 -2.92 -15.32 0.41
C GLU A 52 -3.29 -14.79 1.79
N ILE A 53 -3.81 -13.57 1.82
CA ILE A 53 -4.26 -12.87 3.02
C ILE A 53 -5.73 -12.56 2.83
N ARG A 54 -6.53 -12.76 3.88
CA ARG A 54 -7.95 -12.42 3.92
C ARG A 54 -8.23 -11.70 5.22
N VAL A 55 -8.83 -10.54 5.12
CA VAL A 55 -9.16 -9.66 6.24
C VAL A 55 -10.56 -9.10 6.04
N GLU A 56 -11.19 -8.69 7.13
CA GLU A 56 -12.51 -8.07 7.14
C GLU A 56 -12.43 -6.79 7.98
N GLY A 57 -13.14 -5.75 7.57
CA GLY A 57 -13.28 -4.49 8.29
C GLY A 57 -14.77 -4.13 8.38
N PHE A 58 -15.15 -3.41 9.44
CA PHE A 58 -16.54 -2.95 9.61
C PHE A 58 -16.88 -1.75 8.71
N ASP A 59 -15.85 -1.08 8.17
CA ASP A 59 -15.90 -0.03 7.15
C ASP A 59 -14.64 -0.10 6.27
N LEU A 60 -14.44 0.87 5.37
CA LEU A 60 -13.30 0.85 4.44
C LEU A 60 -11.99 1.24 5.11
N GLU A 61 -12.05 2.14 6.08
CA GLU A 61 -10.92 2.63 6.86
C GLU A 61 -10.34 1.52 7.73
N SER A 62 -11.21 0.80 8.46
CA SER A 62 -10.81 -0.40 9.21
C SER A 62 -10.33 -1.51 8.30
N LEU A 63 -10.96 -1.75 7.15
CA LEU A 63 -10.49 -2.75 6.19
C LEU A 63 -9.09 -2.41 5.68
N LEU A 64 -8.78 -1.13 5.43
CA LEU A 64 -7.45 -0.70 5.01
C LEU A 64 -6.42 -0.87 6.11
N TYR A 65 -6.80 -0.55 7.35
CA TYR A 65 -5.96 -0.77 8.52
C TYR A 65 -5.60 -2.26 8.68
N GLU A 66 -6.60 -3.15 8.71
CA GLU A 66 -6.42 -4.60 8.81
C GLU A 66 -5.67 -5.17 7.60
N TRP A 67 -5.77 -4.54 6.42
CA TRP A 67 -5.04 -4.96 5.22
C TRP A 67 -3.53 -4.66 5.29
N LEU A 68 -3.12 -3.64 6.05
CA LEU A 68 -1.73 -3.20 6.16
C LEU A 68 -1.02 -3.74 7.40
N GLU A 69 -1.76 -4.21 8.41
CA GLU A 69 -1.24 -4.86 9.63
C GLU A 69 -0.87 -6.34 9.39
#